data_AF-A0A852HYT5-F1
#
_entry.id   AF-A0A852HYT5-F1
#
_cell.length_a   1.000
_cell.length_b   1.000
_cell.length_c   1.000
_cell.angle_alpha   90.00
_cell.angle_beta   90.00
_cell.angle_gamma   90.00
#
_symmetry.space_group_name_H-M   'P 1'
#
loop_
_entity.id
_entity.type
_entity.pdbx_description
1 polymer ?
#
loop_
_entity_poly.entity_id
_entity_poly.type
_entity_poly.pdbx_seq_one_letter_code
_entity_poly.pdbx_strand_id
1 'polypeptide(L)'
;INELTSPGARFGVGVAEDADVGSNSLQGYELEANKYFAVEVKDSHDGSKFAELVLRHALDREREQSLQLVLTALDGGDPPRTGTAQLWINVTDANDNPPVFAQDRYRVSLREDAPPGLTVLNVSASDADAGTNAHITYGFGETPAKVLQKFIIEAETGTITLKESLDFEETRGYTLLVEARDGGGLVSHCKVEVELVDVNDNPPEITLLSMSNPVPEDSPAGTVVALLNVEDPDSGENGQVSCELSGEAPLSIVASPSGSYKVLVLAKALDREEAAFHELVLRAMDGGDPARTGTARIRVTVLDVNDNAPVFSQAEYTVRVPEDASVGSVLVTVTATDADEGLYGHVRYS
;
A
#
# COMPACT_ATOMS: atom_id res chain seq x y z
N ILE A 1 -49.46 4.57 -6.63
CA ILE A 1 -49.60 4.07 -5.24
C ILE A 1 -48.21 3.71 -4.78
N ASN A 2 -47.75 4.22 -3.64
CA ASN A 2 -46.40 3.95 -3.16
C ASN A 2 -46.25 2.49 -2.72
N GLU A 3 -45.12 1.85 -2.99
CA GLU A 3 -44.95 0.43 -2.68
C GLU A 3 -44.90 0.10 -1.19
N LEU A 4 -44.53 1.07 -0.35
CA LEU A 4 -44.60 0.96 1.12
C LEU A 4 -46.02 1.13 1.67
N THR A 5 -47.04 1.28 0.82
CA THR A 5 -48.43 1.35 1.26
C THR A 5 -48.81 0.03 1.96
N SER A 6 -49.20 0.13 3.23
CA SER A 6 -49.61 -1.05 4.01
C SER A 6 -50.92 -1.67 3.49
N PRO A 7 -51.03 -3.02 3.50
CA PRO A 7 -52.30 -3.70 3.25
C PRO A 7 -53.42 -3.17 4.17
N GLY A 8 -54.62 -3.02 3.61
CA GLY A 8 -55.77 -2.38 4.24
C GLY A 8 -55.99 -0.93 3.82
N ALA A 9 -55.03 -0.30 3.15
CA ALA A 9 -55.20 1.03 2.54
C ALA A 9 -56.34 1.02 1.51
N ARG A 10 -57.08 2.12 1.48
CA ARG A 10 -58.29 2.32 0.67
C ARG A 10 -58.08 3.45 -0.32
N PHE A 11 -58.47 3.23 -1.57
CA PHE A 11 -58.36 4.21 -2.66
C PHE A 11 -59.72 4.40 -3.31
N GLY A 12 -60.22 5.63 -3.32
CA GLY A 12 -61.45 5.94 -4.05
C GLY A 12 -61.25 5.70 -5.55
N VAL A 13 -62.24 5.08 -6.19
CA VAL A 13 -62.33 5.01 -7.65
C VAL A 13 -63.45 5.91 -8.15
N GLY A 14 -63.39 6.29 -9.42
CA GLY A 14 -64.45 7.08 -10.04
C GLY A 14 -65.82 6.40 -9.90
N VAL A 15 -66.86 7.21 -9.75
CA VAL A 15 -68.25 6.73 -9.63
C VAL A 15 -68.84 6.59 -11.03
N ALA A 16 -69.43 5.43 -11.33
CA ALA A 16 -70.21 5.22 -12.53
C ALA A 16 -71.56 5.95 -12.39
N GLU A 17 -72.01 6.59 -13.47
CA GLU A 17 -73.30 7.26 -13.51
C GLU A 17 -74.29 6.43 -14.30
N ASP A 18 -75.48 6.27 -13.73
CA ASP A 18 -76.63 5.63 -14.36
C ASP A 18 -77.83 6.58 -14.28
N ALA A 19 -78.47 6.81 -15.41
CA ALA A 19 -79.59 7.74 -15.53
C ALA A 19 -80.91 7.14 -15.03
N ASP A 20 -80.97 5.81 -14.89
CA ASP A 20 -82.14 5.11 -14.35
C ASP A 20 -82.25 5.32 -12.83
N VAL A 21 -83.45 5.08 -12.26
CA VAL A 21 -83.76 5.31 -10.84
C VAL A 21 -84.26 4.02 -10.19
N GLY A 22 -84.00 3.84 -8.89
CA GLY A 22 -84.53 2.73 -8.11
C GLY A 22 -83.73 1.44 -8.35
N SER A 23 -84.40 0.32 -8.59
CA SER A 23 -83.71 -0.96 -8.79
C SER A 23 -82.89 -1.02 -10.07
N ASN A 24 -83.20 -0.17 -11.05
CA ASN A 24 -82.53 -0.19 -12.35
C ASN A 24 -81.32 0.76 -12.40
N SER A 25 -81.06 1.55 -11.36
CA SER A 25 -79.84 2.35 -11.29
C SER A 25 -78.64 1.48 -10.89
N LEU A 26 -77.43 2.03 -10.92
CA LEU A 26 -76.20 1.41 -10.41
C LEU A 26 -76.41 0.67 -9.07
N GLN A 27 -76.17 -0.64 -9.06
CA GLN A 27 -76.32 -1.51 -7.88
C GLN A 27 -75.00 -2.05 -7.33
N GLY A 28 -73.92 -2.08 -8.11
CA GLY A 28 -72.66 -2.64 -7.62
C GLY A 28 -71.47 -2.45 -8.53
N TYR A 29 -70.31 -2.87 -8.00
CA TYR A 29 -69.05 -2.90 -8.72
C TYR A 29 -68.37 -4.25 -8.50
N GLU A 30 -67.74 -4.77 -9.55
CA GLU A 30 -66.91 -5.96 -9.54
C GLU A 30 -65.54 -5.62 -10.14
N LEU A 31 -64.48 -6.11 -9.49
CA LEU A 31 -63.11 -5.94 -9.96
C LEU A 31 -62.59 -7.26 -10.52
N GLU A 32 -61.87 -7.19 -11.63
CA GLU A 32 -61.14 -8.33 -12.19
C GLU A 32 -60.28 -9.04 -11.14
N ALA A 33 -60.31 -10.38 -11.17
CA ALA A 33 -59.56 -11.21 -10.22
C ALA A 33 -58.06 -10.92 -10.32
N ASN A 34 -57.47 -10.48 -9.22
CA ASN A 34 -56.06 -10.12 -9.16
C ASN A 34 -55.51 -10.43 -7.75
N LYS A 35 -54.18 -10.32 -7.59
CA LYS A 35 -53.49 -10.66 -6.35
C LYS A 35 -53.45 -9.52 -5.33
N TYR A 36 -53.62 -8.27 -5.73
CA TYR A 36 -53.23 -7.13 -4.90
C TYR A 36 -54.44 -6.36 -4.35
N PHE A 37 -55.52 -6.22 -5.10
CA PHE A 37 -56.65 -5.38 -4.78
C PHE A 37 -57.97 -6.15 -4.73
N ALA A 38 -58.80 -5.79 -3.76
CA ALA A 38 -60.22 -6.11 -3.74
C ALA A 38 -61.03 -4.83 -3.92
N VAL A 39 -62.27 -4.93 -4.41
CA VAL A 39 -63.21 -3.80 -4.43
C VAL A 39 -64.18 -3.92 -3.26
N GLU A 40 -64.41 -2.82 -2.54
CA GLU A 40 -65.46 -2.71 -1.53
C GLU A 40 -66.46 -1.64 -1.96
N VAL A 41 -67.74 -2.01 -2.03
CA VAL A 41 -68.84 -1.12 -2.40
C VAL A 41 -69.42 -0.49 -1.12
N LYS A 42 -69.61 0.82 -1.15
CA LYS A 42 -70.19 1.59 -0.05
C LYS A 42 -71.38 2.41 -0.53
N ASP A 43 -72.32 2.61 0.38
CA ASP A 43 -73.46 3.49 0.16
C ASP A 43 -73.10 4.93 0.55
N SER A 44 -73.42 5.87 -0.32
CA SER A 44 -73.37 7.30 -0.08
C SER A 44 -74.62 7.77 0.66
N HIS A 45 -74.57 8.98 1.22
CA HIS A 45 -75.68 9.58 1.97
C HIS A 45 -76.95 9.81 1.14
N ASP A 46 -76.81 9.91 -0.18
CA ASP A 46 -77.90 10.06 -1.15
C ASP A 46 -78.44 8.71 -1.67
N GLY A 47 -77.92 7.58 -1.18
CA GLY A 47 -78.28 6.24 -1.62
C GLY A 47 -77.55 5.77 -2.90
N SER A 48 -76.69 6.60 -3.49
CA SER A 48 -75.80 6.17 -4.58
C SER A 48 -74.71 5.24 -4.05
N LYS A 49 -74.21 4.35 -4.91
CA LYS A 49 -73.13 3.41 -4.55
C LYS A 49 -71.82 3.86 -5.16
N PHE A 50 -70.75 3.81 -4.38
CA PHE A 50 -69.39 4.05 -4.85
C PHE A 50 -68.47 2.90 -4.44
N ALA A 51 -67.36 2.77 -5.14
CA ALA A 51 -66.37 1.73 -4.87
C ALA A 51 -65.08 2.33 -4.31
N GLU A 52 -64.43 1.55 -3.45
CA GLU A 52 -63.06 1.76 -3.02
C GLU A 52 -62.23 0.52 -3.36
N LEU A 53 -61.03 0.71 -3.88
CA LEU A 53 -60.03 -0.35 -3.95
C LEU A 53 -59.39 -0.51 -2.57
N VAL A 54 -59.31 -1.75 -2.09
CA VAL A 54 -58.64 -2.10 -0.85
C VAL A 54 -57.42 -2.95 -1.18
N LEU A 55 -56.25 -2.47 -0.77
CA LEU A 55 -55.00 -3.21 -0.93
C LEU A 55 -55.00 -4.43 0.01
N ARG A 56 -54.84 -5.63 -0.52
CA ARG A 56 -54.82 -6.90 0.21
C ARG A 56 -53.40 -7.43 0.43
N HIS A 57 -52.52 -7.20 -0.53
CA HIS A 57 -51.12 -7.64 -0.48
C HIS A 57 -50.20 -6.45 -0.76
N ALA A 58 -49.00 -6.45 -0.17
CA ALA A 58 -48.01 -5.40 -0.40
C ALA A 58 -47.65 -5.33 -1.90
N LEU A 59 -47.39 -4.11 -2.36
CA LEU A 59 -46.87 -3.86 -3.69
C LEU A 59 -45.34 -3.87 -3.63
N ASP A 60 -44.73 -4.13 -4.77
CA ASP A 60 -43.28 -4.21 -4.97
C ASP A 60 -43.03 -3.74 -6.41
N ARG A 61 -42.48 -2.54 -6.54
CA ARG A 61 -42.27 -1.86 -7.82
C ARG A 61 -41.18 -2.55 -8.62
N GLU A 62 -40.13 -3.04 -7.96
CA GLU A 62 -39.01 -3.77 -8.57
C GLU A 62 -39.51 -5.05 -9.25
N ARG A 63 -40.56 -5.64 -8.70
CA ARG A 63 -41.25 -6.79 -9.30
C ARG A 63 -42.27 -6.42 -10.37
N GLU A 64 -43.15 -5.44 -10.09
CA GLU A 64 -44.26 -5.09 -10.97
C GLU A 64 -44.62 -3.59 -10.88
N GLN A 65 -44.10 -2.80 -11.82
CA GLN A 65 -44.19 -1.34 -11.82
C GLN A 65 -45.59 -0.79 -12.11
N SER A 66 -46.44 -1.53 -12.81
CA SER A 66 -47.78 -1.09 -13.17
C SER A 66 -48.76 -2.25 -13.28
N LEU A 67 -49.98 -2.04 -12.79
CA LEU A 67 -51.08 -3.00 -12.90
C LEU A 67 -52.18 -2.41 -13.78
N GLN A 68 -52.70 -3.21 -14.70
CA GLN A 68 -53.88 -2.89 -15.49
C GLN A 68 -55.02 -3.81 -15.05
N LEU A 69 -56.08 -3.23 -14.48
CA LEU A 69 -57.24 -3.98 -13.98
C LEU A 69 -58.52 -3.48 -14.63
N VAL A 70 -59.52 -4.35 -14.76
CA VAL A 70 -60.86 -3.95 -15.23
C VAL A 70 -61.84 -3.85 -14.06
N LEU A 71 -62.51 -2.69 -13.94
CA LEU A 71 -63.61 -2.46 -13.01
C LEU A 71 -64.93 -2.46 -13.79
N THR A 72 -65.89 -3.27 -13.34
CA THR A 72 -67.21 -3.42 -13.95
C THR A 72 -68.27 -2.89 -13.01
N ALA A 73 -69.05 -1.91 -13.45
CA ALA A 73 -70.27 -1.44 -12.79
C ALA A 73 -71.48 -2.24 -13.29
N LEU A 74 -72.39 -2.59 -12.39
CA LEU A 74 -73.60 -3.37 -12.70
C LEU A 74 -74.86 -2.63 -12.25
N ASP A 75 -75.87 -2.58 -13.11
CA ASP A 75 -77.23 -2.17 -12.75
C ASP A 75 -78.03 -3.33 -12.11
N GLY A 76 -79.25 -3.05 -11.67
CA GLY A 76 -80.17 -4.07 -11.12
C GLY A 76 -81.31 -4.43 -12.05
N GLY A 77 -81.16 -4.19 -13.36
CA GLY A 77 -82.13 -4.55 -14.37
C GLY A 77 -82.23 -6.07 -14.57
N ASP A 78 -83.31 -6.52 -15.21
CA ASP A 78 -83.46 -7.89 -15.71
C ASP A 78 -83.76 -7.86 -17.21
N PRO A 79 -82.76 -8.12 -18.09
CA PRO A 79 -81.39 -8.52 -17.78
C PRO A 79 -80.49 -7.35 -17.31
N PRO A 80 -79.44 -7.62 -16.50
CA PRO A 80 -78.55 -6.58 -16.00
C PRO A 80 -77.67 -6.02 -17.12
N ARG A 81 -77.41 -4.72 -17.09
CA ARG A 81 -76.43 -4.04 -17.94
C ARG A 81 -75.19 -3.70 -17.14
N THR A 82 -74.07 -3.63 -17.87
CA THR A 82 -72.75 -3.39 -17.29
C THR A 82 -72.00 -2.30 -18.02
N GLY A 83 -71.22 -1.51 -17.28
CA GLY A 83 -70.21 -0.59 -17.82
C GLY A 83 -68.83 -0.97 -17.30
N THR A 84 -67.80 -0.95 -18.16
CA THR A 84 -66.43 -1.31 -17.77
C THR A 84 -65.49 -0.12 -17.88
N ALA A 85 -64.59 0.01 -16.91
CA ALA A 85 -63.49 0.98 -16.91
C ALA A 85 -62.14 0.27 -16.71
N GLN A 86 -61.11 0.72 -17.41
CA GLN A 86 -59.73 0.25 -17.19
C GLN A 86 -59.05 1.11 -16.14
N LEU A 87 -58.52 0.46 -15.11
CA LEU A 87 -57.74 1.07 -14.04
C LEU A 87 -56.26 0.85 -14.31
N TRP A 88 -55.52 1.94 -14.42
CA TRP A 88 -54.07 1.94 -14.57
C TRP A 88 -53.45 2.34 -13.24
N ILE A 89 -52.94 1.35 -12.50
CA ILE A 89 -52.31 1.56 -11.21
C ILE A 89 -50.80 1.63 -11.43
N ASN A 90 -50.25 2.83 -11.37
CA ASN A 90 -48.80 3.03 -11.38
C ASN A 90 -48.26 2.87 -9.94
N VAL A 91 -47.31 1.97 -9.74
CA VAL A 91 -46.61 1.80 -8.47
C VAL A 91 -45.48 2.83 -8.42
N THR A 92 -45.47 3.66 -7.39
CA THR A 92 -44.45 4.71 -7.23
C THR A 92 -43.38 4.24 -6.27
N ASP A 93 -42.14 4.47 -6.66
CA ASP A 93 -40.92 4.11 -5.97
C ASP A 93 -40.85 4.62 -4.51
N ALA A 94 -40.26 3.81 -3.65
CA ALA A 94 -39.79 4.14 -2.32
C ALA A 94 -38.34 3.68 -2.17
N ASN A 95 -37.61 4.31 -1.25
CA ASN A 95 -36.21 4.00 -1.05
C ASN A 95 -36.05 2.79 -0.10
N ASP A 96 -36.31 1.58 -0.59
CA ASP A 96 -36.32 0.35 0.22
C ASP A 96 -35.26 -0.69 -0.19
N ASN A 97 -34.52 -0.46 -1.29
CA ASN A 97 -33.35 -1.25 -1.63
C ASN A 97 -32.06 -0.44 -1.40
N PRO A 98 -31.12 -0.91 -0.57
CA PRO A 98 -29.82 -0.26 -0.44
C PRO A 98 -28.92 -0.57 -1.66
N PRO A 99 -27.90 0.27 -1.94
CA PRO A 99 -26.90 -0.04 -2.96
C PRO A 99 -26.22 -1.38 -2.68
N VAL A 100 -25.92 -2.16 -3.73
CA VAL A 100 -25.23 -3.46 -3.60
C VAL A 100 -23.96 -3.46 -4.45
N PHE A 101 -22.80 -3.61 -3.83
CA PHE A 101 -21.52 -3.72 -4.54
C PHE A 101 -21.45 -5.01 -5.37
N ALA A 102 -20.76 -4.94 -6.51
CA ALA A 102 -20.52 -6.11 -7.36
C ALA A 102 -19.68 -7.20 -6.65
N GLN A 103 -18.85 -6.82 -5.67
CA GLN A 103 -18.04 -7.70 -4.85
C GLN A 103 -17.95 -7.15 -3.41
N ASP A 104 -18.02 -8.05 -2.42
CA ASP A 104 -17.79 -7.68 -1.02
C ASP A 104 -16.33 -7.28 -0.76
N ARG A 105 -15.42 -7.81 -1.57
CA ARG A 105 -13.98 -7.58 -1.44
C ARG A 105 -13.25 -7.52 -2.78
N TYR A 106 -12.52 -6.42 -2.99
CA TYR A 106 -11.61 -6.20 -4.10
C TYR A 106 -10.16 -6.38 -3.64
N ARG A 107 -9.32 -6.95 -4.50
CA ARG A 107 -7.88 -7.12 -4.27
C ARG A 107 -7.11 -6.57 -5.46
N VAL A 108 -6.09 -5.78 -5.19
CA VAL A 108 -5.23 -5.21 -6.22
C VAL A 108 -3.79 -5.17 -5.72
N SER A 109 -2.85 -5.41 -6.64
CA SER A 109 -1.43 -5.21 -6.38
C SER A 109 -1.00 -3.90 -7.02
N LEU A 110 -0.33 -3.03 -6.26
CA LEU A 110 0.09 -1.71 -6.68
C LEU A 110 1.59 -1.54 -6.42
N ARG A 111 2.37 -1.19 -7.44
CA ARG A 111 3.79 -0.88 -7.24
C ARG A 111 3.94 0.40 -6.42
N GLU A 112 4.91 0.45 -5.52
CA GLU A 112 5.12 1.64 -4.69
C GLU A 112 5.55 2.87 -5.50
N ASP A 113 6.25 2.66 -6.62
CA ASP A 113 6.68 3.68 -7.58
C ASP A 113 5.54 4.24 -8.45
N ALA A 114 4.29 3.82 -8.19
CA ALA A 114 3.13 4.32 -8.89
C ALA A 114 2.98 5.85 -8.72
N PRO A 115 2.83 6.60 -9.82
CA PRO A 115 2.72 8.05 -9.72
C PRO A 115 1.36 8.48 -9.16
N PRO A 116 1.30 9.57 -8.37
CA PRO A 116 0.04 10.21 -8.03
C PRO A 116 -0.80 10.52 -9.28
N GLY A 117 -2.11 10.28 -9.17
CA GLY A 117 -3.08 10.35 -10.26
C GLY A 117 -3.32 9.01 -10.98
N LEU A 118 -2.53 7.97 -10.69
CA LEU A 118 -2.79 6.63 -11.24
C LEU A 118 -4.14 6.10 -10.74
N THR A 119 -4.93 5.53 -11.66
CA THR A 119 -6.13 4.78 -11.29
C THR A 119 -5.74 3.43 -10.71
N VAL A 120 -6.13 3.19 -9.46
CA VAL A 120 -5.84 1.94 -8.73
C VAL A 120 -6.85 0.87 -9.15
N LEU A 121 -8.15 1.18 -9.04
CA LEU A 121 -9.24 0.34 -9.50
C LEU A 121 -10.55 1.13 -9.56
N ASN A 122 -11.58 0.49 -10.12
CA ASN A 122 -12.94 1.02 -10.11
C ASN A 122 -13.86 0.07 -9.34
N VAL A 123 -14.56 0.58 -8.33
CA VAL A 123 -15.63 -0.16 -7.66
C VAL A 123 -16.97 0.20 -8.28
N SER A 124 -17.91 -0.74 -8.26
CA SER A 124 -19.28 -0.46 -8.70
C SER A 124 -20.28 -1.09 -7.76
N ALA A 125 -21.37 -0.37 -7.55
CA ALA A 125 -22.58 -0.83 -6.89
C ALA A 125 -23.78 -0.61 -7.81
N SER A 126 -24.84 -1.38 -7.58
CA SER A 126 -26.13 -1.26 -8.25
C SER A 126 -27.24 -1.11 -7.22
N ASP A 127 -28.23 -0.29 -7.53
CA ASP A 127 -29.41 -0.08 -6.71
C ASP A 127 -30.65 -0.45 -7.53
N ALA A 128 -31.63 -1.09 -6.89
CA ALA A 128 -32.82 -1.61 -7.57
C ALA A 128 -33.94 -0.56 -7.68
N ASP A 129 -33.87 0.52 -6.89
CA ASP A 129 -34.88 1.58 -6.83
C ASP A 129 -34.89 2.42 -8.13
N ALA A 130 -35.59 3.55 -8.15
CA ALA A 130 -35.67 4.43 -9.32
C ALA A 130 -35.31 5.89 -9.02
N GLY A 131 -34.81 6.58 -10.05
CA GLY A 131 -34.52 8.01 -9.98
C GLY A 131 -33.45 8.32 -8.94
N THR A 132 -33.77 9.21 -8.00
CA THR A 132 -32.82 9.61 -6.94
C THR A 132 -32.54 8.49 -5.95
N ASN A 133 -33.49 7.59 -5.73
CA ASN A 133 -33.34 6.46 -4.80
C ASN A 133 -32.37 5.41 -5.35
N ALA A 134 -32.12 5.37 -6.66
CA ALA A 134 -31.07 4.55 -7.26
C ALA A 134 -29.80 5.32 -7.65
N HIS A 135 -29.71 6.61 -7.31
CA HIS A 135 -28.52 7.41 -7.64
C HIS A 135 -27.43 7.20 -6.60
N ILE A 136 -26.40 6.43 -6.97
CA ILE A 136 -25.33 6.04 -6.06
C ILE A 136 -24.19 7.06 -6.08
N THR A 137 -23.75 7.43 -4.88
CA THR A 137 -22.51 8.17 -4.65
C THR A 137 -21.53 7.33 -3.83
N TYR A 138 -20.25 7.42 -4.15
CA TYR A 138 -19.18 6.66 -3.51
C TYR A 138 -18.34 7.53 -2.59
N GLY A 139 -17.85 6.93 -1.51
CA GLY A 139 -16.96 7.59 -0.56
C GLY A 139 -16.15 6.57 0.24
N PHE A 140 -15.23 7.05 1.05
CA PHE A 140 -14.60 6.21 2.06
C PHE A 140 -15.45 6.21 3.33
N GLY A 141 -15.73 5.02 3.86
CA GLY A 141 -16.33 4.83 5.17
C GLY A 141 -15.31 5.05 6.29
N GLU A 142 -15.40 4.27 7.36
CA GLU A 142 -14.45 4.34 8.49
C GLU A 142 -13.05 3.84 8.09
N THR A 143 -12.22 4.74 7.57
CA THR A 143 -10.85 4.49 7.11
C THR A 143 -9.88 5.43 7.83
N PRO A 144 -8.68 4.97 8.27
CA PRO A 144 -7.73 5.81 9.00
C PRO A 144 -7.28 7.04 8.19
N ALA A 145 -7.11 8.18 8.86
CA ALA A 145 -6.77 9.45 8.20
C ALA A 145 -5.48 9.38 7.36
N LYS A 146 -4.48 8.60 7.79
CA LYS A 146 -3.25 8.38 7.02
C LYS A 146 -3.52 7.74 5.65
N VAL A 147 -4.49 6.83 5.58
CA VAL A 147 -4.86 6.14 4.33
C VAL A 147 -5.66 7.08 3.42
N LEU A 148 -6.51 7.93 3.99
CA LEU A 148 -7.25 8.97 3.25
C LEU A 148 -6.34 10.08 2.67
N GLN A 149 -5.10 10.18 3.13
CA GLN A 149 -4.09 11.05 2.50
C GLN A 149 -3.51 10.41 1.23
N LYS A 150 -3.42 9.07 1.19
CA LYS A 150 -2.84 8.31 0.07
C LYS A 150 -3.82 8.08 -1.07
N PHE A 151 -5.12 7.95 -0.80
CA PHE A 151 -6.13 7.61 -1.83
C PHE A 151 -7.28 8.61 -1.90
N ILE A 152 -7.85 8.77 -3.09
CA ILE A 152 -9.10 9.51 -3.32
C ILE A 152 -10.06 8.64 -4.15
N ILE A 153 -11.36 8.77 -3.89
CA ILE A 153 -12.41 8.12 -4.68
C ILE A 153 -13.28 9.18 -5.34
N GLU A 154 -13.57 9.00 -6.62
CA GLU A 154 -14.49 9.86 -7.34
C GLU A 154 -15.94 9.46 -7.07
N ALA A 155 -16.72 10.41 -6.54
CA ALA A 155 -18.04 10.17 -5.97
C ALA A 155 -19.06 9.60 -6.96
N GLU A 156 -18.97 9.93 -8.24
CA GLU A 156 -19.96 9.48 -9.24
C GLU A 156 -19.54 8.18 -9.95
N THR A 157 -18.23 7.93 -10.07
CA THR A 157 -17.74 6.82 -10.89
C THR A 157 -17.27 5.62 -10.08
N GLY A 158 -16.97 5.79 -8.79
CA GLY A 158 -16.37 4.75 -7.95
C GLY A 158 -14.88 4.53 -8.24
N THR A 159 -14.26 5.40 -9.03
CA THR A 159 -12.85 5.28 -9.40
C THR A 159 -11.96 5.69 -8.23
N ILE A 160 -11.12 4.76 -7.76
CA ILE A 160 -10.11 5.03 -6.74
C ILE A 160 -8.80 5.37 -7.42
N THR A 161 -8.23 6.53 -7.10
CA THR A 161 -6.94 6.99 -7.61
C THR A 161 -5.95 7.25 -6.48
N LEU A 162 -4.68 7.13 -6.82
CA LEU A 162 -3.57 7.42 -5.92
C LEU A 162 -3.39 8.94 -5.81
N LYS A 163 -3.25 9.46 -4.60
CA LYS A 163 -3.12 10.89 -4.31
C LYS A 163 -1.70 11.29 -3.90
N GLU A 164 -0.98 10.44 -3.18
CA GLU A 164 0.39 10.65 -2.73
C GLU A 164 1.25 9.43 -3.05
N SER A 165 2.57 9.61 -3.09
CA SER A 165 3.51 8.51 -3.27
C SER A 165 3.39 7.48 -2.14
N LEU A 166 3.71 6.23 -2.49
CA LEU A 166 3.73 5.09 -1.60
C LEU A 166 5.17 4.72 -1.28
N ASP A 167 5.34 3.95 -0.22
CA ASP A 167 6.62 3.49 0.31
C ASP A 167 6.35 2.12 0.96
N PHE A 168 6.91 1.07 0.36
CA PHE A 168 6.74 -0.32 0.76
C PHE A 168 7.40 -0.59 2.12
N GLU A 169 8.55 0.03 2.36
CA GLU A 169 9.32 -0.03 3.61
C GLU A 169 8.54 0.63 4.77
N GLU A 170 7.76 1.69 4.50
CA GLU A 170 6.84 2.28 5.48
C GLU A 170 5.61 1.39 5.71
N THR A 171 4.93 0.95 4.65
CA THR A 171 3.66 0.18 4.77
C THR A 171 3.44 -0.75 3.58
N ARG A 172 3.41 -2.07 3.84
CA ARG A 172 3.27 -3.13 2.82
C ARG A 172 1.89 -3.22 2.12
N GLY A 173 0.89 -2.48 2.59
CA GLY A 173 -0.44 -2.54 2.02
C GLY A 173 -1.49 -1.74 2.78
N TYR A 174 -2.60 -1.47 2.12
CA TYR A 174 -3.71 -0.68 2.65
C TYR A 174 -5.02 -1.45 2.60
N THR A 175 -5.90 -1.19 3.56
CA THR A 175 -7.28 -1.64 3.53
C THR A 175 -8.19 -0.42 3.54
N LEU A 176 -8.97 -0.28 2.47
CA LEU A 176 -9.95 0.80 2.32
C LEU A 176 -11.34 0.23 2.57
N LEU A 177 -12.13 0.88 3.42
CA LEU A 177 -13.56 0.61 3.53
C LEU A 177 -14.28 1.61 2.63
N VAL A 178 -14.87 1.13 1.54
CA VAL A 178 -15.60 1.97 0.60
C VAL A 178 -17.08 1.91 0.91
N GLU A 179 -17.73 3.06 0.96
CA GLU A 179 -19.17 3.24 1.16
C GLU A 179 -19.83 3.62 -0.17
N ALA A 180 -20.92 2.95 -0.51
CA ALA A 180 -21.86 3.39 -1.54
C ALA A 180 -23.13 3.87 -0.84
N ARG A 181 -23.64 5.03 -1.25
CA ARG A 181 -24.81 5.69 -0.67
C ARG A 181 -25.77 6.11 -1.77
N ASP A 182 -27.02 5.71 -1.67
CA ASP A 182 -28.08 6.16 -2.57
C ASP A 182 -28.52 7.61 -2.27
N GLY A 183 -29.43 8.17 -3.08
CA GLY A 183 -29.99 9.49 -2.83
C GLY A 183 -30.97 9.56 -1.64
N GLY A 184 -31.51 8.42 -1.19
CA GLY A 184 -32.41 8.34 -0.03
C GLY A 184 -31.71 8.18 1.32
N GLY A 185 -30.39 7.92 1.32
CA GLY A 185 -29.53 7.78 2.47
C GLY A 185 -29.23 6.34 2.92
N LEU A 186 -29.69 5.29 2.24
CA LEU A 186 -29.25 3.92 2.51
C LEU A 186 -27.82 3.73 2.02
N VAL A 187 -27.10 2.84 2.71
CA VAL A 187 -25.68 2.61 2.48
C VAL A 187 -25.34 1.14 2.46
N SER A 188 -24.27 0.83 1.73
CA SER A 188 -23.55 -0.43 1.85
C SER A 188 -22.05 -0.20 1.82
N HIS A 189 -21.29 -1.25 2.17
CA HIS A 189 -19.84 -1.17 2.27
C HIS A 189 -19.17 -2.36 1.56
N CYS A 190 -18.01 -2.11 0.97
CA CYS A 190 -17.10 -3.17 0.51
C CYS A 190 -15.67 -2.90 0.98
N LYS A 191 -14.84 -3.96 1.00
CA LYS A 191 -13.42 -3.84 1.36
C LYS A 191 -12.55 -3.85 0.13
N VAL A 192 -11.56 -2.96 0.09
CA VAL A 192 -10.52 -2.96 -0.93
C VAL A 192 -9.18 -3.21 -0.25
N GLU A 193 -8.56 -4.34 -0.56
CA GLU A 193 -7.22 -4.74 -0.10
C GLU A 193 -6.21 -4.37 -1.19
N VAL A 194 -5.36 -3.37 -0.91
CA VAL A 194 -4.26 -2.94 -1.78
C VAL A 194 -2.98 -3.54 -1.22
N GLU A 195 -2.38 -4.48 -1.95
CA GLU A 195 -1.07 -5.06 -1.63
C GLU A 195 0.01 -4.29 -2.38
N LEU A 196 1.02 -3.79 -1.68
CA LEU A 196 2.12 -3.10 -2.36
C LEU A 196 3.11 -4.11 -2.93
N VAL A 197 3.66 -3.76 -4.08
CA VAL A 197 4.76 -4.48 -4.73
C VAL A 197 6.01 -3.62 -4.59
N ASP A 198 6.97 -4.17 -3.87
CA ASP A 198 8.33 -3.65 -3.68
C ASP A 198 9.03 -3.40 -5.03
N VAL A 199 9.71 -2.27 -5.11
CA VAL A 199 10.55 -1.82 -6.21
C VAL A 199 11.93 -1.53 -5.66
N ASN A 200 12.98 -1.99 -6.36
CA ASN A 200 14.37 -1.75 -5.97
C ASN A 200 14.72 -0.25 -5.96
N ASP A 201 14.45 0.41 -4.85
CA ASP A 201 14.49 1.85 -4.68
C ASP A 201 15.39 2.31 -3.53
N ASN A 202 15.94 1.37 -2.75
CA ASN A 202 16.99 1.61 -1.78
C ASN A 202 18.30 0.95 -2.22
N PRO A 203 19.45 1.64 -2.16
CA PRO A 203 20.75 1.01 -2.35
C PRO A 203 21.24 0.37 -1.03
N PRO A 204 22.09 -0.67 -1.10
CA PRO A 204 22.67 -1.28 0.10
C PRO A 204 23.46 -0.26 0.94
N GLU A 205 23.15 -0.17 2.23
CA GLU A 205 23.85 0.68 3.19
C GLU A 205 24.96 -0.12 3.91
N ILE A 206 26.15 0.48 4.00
CA ILE A 206 27.31 -0.11 4.66
C ILE A 206 27.64 0.70 5.91
N THR A 207 27.48 0.10 7.09
CA THR A 207 27.79 0.74 8.38
C THR A 207 29.02 0.11 9.03
N LEU A 208 30.00 0.93 9.42
CA LEU A 208 31.14 0.49 10.22
C LEU A 208 30.73 0.39 11.69
N LEU A 209 30.62 -0.83 12.22
CA LEU A 209 30.21 -1.07 13.61
C LEU A 209 31.38 -0.94 14.59
N SER A 210 32.54 -1.48 14.22
CA SER A 210 33.77 -1.38 15.01
C SER A 210 35.00 -1.46 14.12
N MET A 211 36.09 -0.84 14.57
CA MET A 211 37.36 -0.86 13.86
C MET A 211 38.53 -0.77 14.85
N SER A 212 39.49 -1.67 14.72
CA SER A 212 40.79 -1.61 15.37
C SER A 212 41.77 -0.89 14.44
N ASN A 213 42.06 0.38 14.73
CA ASN A 213 42.95 1.23 13.94
C ASN A 213 43.68 2.20 14.88
N PRO A 214 45.02 2.27 14.90
CA PRO A 214 45.96 1.56 14.01
C PRO A 214 46.16 0.06 14.35
N VAL A 215 46.69 -0.70 13.40
CA VAL A 215 46.96 -2.16 13.53
C VAL A 215 48.47 -2.41 13.57
N PRO A 216 49.02 -3.05 14.62
CA PRO A 216 50.44 -3.42 14.69
C PRO A 216 50.89 -4.26 13.51
N GLU A 217 52.08 -3.99 12.96
CA GLU A 217 52.55 -4.73 11.78
C GLU A 217 52.86 -6.21 12.05
N ASP A 218 53.23 -6.52 13.29
CA ASP A 218 53.45 -7.89 13.80
C ASP A 218 52.15 -8.68 14.04
N SER A 219 50.98 -8.10 13.71
CA SER A 219 49.68 -8.75 13.86
C SER A 219 49.60 -10.00 12.96
N PRO A 220 49.19 -11.16 13.52
CA PRO A 220 49.11 -12.39 12.74
C PRO A 220 47.98 -12.36 11.71
N ALA A 221 48.13 -13.12 10.63
CA ALA A 221 47.05 -13.36 9.68
C ALA A 221 45.82 -13.95 10.41
N GLY A 222 44.62 -13.50 10.03
CA GLY A 222 43.35 -13.78 10.70
C GLY A 222 42.95 -12.75 11.75
N THR A 223 43.81 -11.77 12.07
CA THR A 223 43.45 -10.66 12.97
C THR A 223 42.25 -9.89 12.42
N VAL A 224 41.25 -9.66 13.26
CA VAL A 224 40.05 -8.88 12.92
C VAL A 224 40.37 -7.40 13.01
N VAL A 225 40.17 -6.68 11.90
CA VAL A 225 40.44 -5.25 11.77
C VAL A 225 39.17 -4.42 11.88
N ALA A 226 38.07 -4.87 11.27
CA ALA A 226 36.80 -4.15 11.34
C ALA A 226 35.60 -5.08 11.24
N LEU A 227 34.49 -4.65 11.86
CA LEU A 227 33.17 -5.27 11.71
C LEU A 227 32.25 -4.30 10.97
N LEU A 228 31.65 -4.77 9.88
CA LEU A 228 30.74 -3.99 9.04
C LEU A 228 29.36 -4.64 9.01
N ASN A 229 28.32 -3.82 9.03
CA ASN A 229 26.97 -4.21 8.69
C ASN A 229 26.68 -3.83 7.24
N VAL A 230 26.02 -4.70 6.50
CA VAL A 230 25.55 -4.40 5.14
C VAL A 230 24.08 -4.79 5.08
N GLU A 231 23.22 -3.78 4.97
CA GLU A 231 21.76 -3.96 4.96
C GLU A 231 21.18 -3.24 3.75
N ASP A 232 20.12 -3.82 3.21
CA ASP A 232 19.31 -3.22 2.18
C ASP A 232 17.86 -3.25 2.70
N PRO A 233 17.17 -2.10 2.81
CA PRO A 233 15.79 -2.03 3.29
C PRO A 233 14.79 -2.81 2.43
N ASP A 234 15.11 -3.01 1.15
CA ASP A 234 14.21 -3.65 0.21
C ASP A 234 14.03 -5.15 0.56
N SER A 235 12.99 -5.78 0.01
CA SER A 235 12.65 -7.17 0.27
C SER A 235 12.99 -8.09 -0.90
N GLY A 236 13.07 -9.40 -0.62
CA GLY A 236 13.32 -10.41 -1.65
C GLY A 236 14.69 -10.27 -2.31
N GLU A 237 14.73 -10.30 -3.65
CA GLU A 237 15.97 -10.15 -4.42
C GLU A 237 16.52 -8.71 -4.37
N ASN A 238 15.64 -7.70 -4.25
CA ASN A 238 16.01 -6.29 -4.11
C ASN A 238 16.81 -6.08 -2.82
N GLY A 239 16.47 -6.77 -1.73
CA GLY A 239 17.22 -6.71 -0.48
C GLY A 239 18.46 -7.63 -0.39
N GLN A 240 18.73 -8.46 -1.40
CA GLN A 240 19.77 -9.47 -1.32
C GLN A 240 21.14 -8.91 -1.75
N VAL A 241 22.02 -8.69 -0.78
CA VAL A 241 23.30 -8.00 -1.03
C VAL A 241 24.48 -8.95 -1.25
N SER A 242 25.27 -8.64 -2.28
CA SER A 242 26.61 -9.17 -2.54
C SER A 242 27.68 -8.12 -2.25
N CYS A 243 28.85 -8.51 -1.73
CA CYS A 243 29.93 -7.58 -1.40
C CYS A 243 31.26 -7.97 -2.05
N GLU A 244 32.01 -6.97 -2.49
CA GLU A 244 33.33 -7.09 -3.11
C GLU A 244 34.27 -6.04 -2.52
N LEU A 245 35.48 -6.46 -2.11
CA LEU A 245 36.50 -5.57 -1.60
C LEU A 245 37.51 -5.23 -2.71
N SER A 246 37.64 -3.96 -3.06
CA SER A 246 38.68 -3.50 -3.97
C SER A 246 40.00 -3.29 -3.23
N GLY A 247 41.09 -3.86 -3.76
CA GLY A 247 42.44 -3.80 -3.17
C GLY A 247 42.78 -5.00 -2.28
N GLU A 248 42.50 -6.24 -2.74
CA GLU A 248 42.83 -7.44 -1.96
C GLU A 248 44.34 -7.63 -1.80
N ALA A 249 44.72 -8.00 -0.57
CA ALA A 249 46.05 -8.04 0.03
C ALA A 249 46.61 -6.67 0.51
N PRO A 250 47.02 -6.57 1.79
CA PRO A 250 47.07 -7.63 2.79
C PRO A 250 45.74 -7.90 3.50
N LEU A 251 44.65 -7.22 3.14
CA LEU A 251 43.34 -7.32 3.80
C LEU A 251 42.32 -8.10 2.94
N SER A 252 41.35 -8.74 3.60
CA SER A 252 40.26 -9.49 2.95
C SER A 252 38.97 -9.42 3.76
N ILE A 253 37.83 -9.66 3.12
CA ILE A 253 36.52 -9.68 3.79
C ILE A 253 36.00 -11.11 3.91
N VAL A 254 35.49 -11.46 5.09
CA VAL A 254 34.90 -12.77 5.37
C VAL A 254 33.46 -12.56 5.83
N ALA A 255 32.54 -13.38 5.32
CA ALA A 255 31.17 -13.37 5.79
C ALA A 255 31.11 -13.86 7.25
N SER A 256 30.36 -13.15 8.10
CA SER A 256 30.04 -13.65 9.43
C SER A 256 29.19 -14.93 9.33
N PRO A 257 29.20 -15.79 10.36
CA PRO A 257 28.35 -16.99 10.40
C PRO A 257 26.85 -16.71 10.26
N SER A 258 26.39 -15.50 10.59
CA SER A 258 24.99 -15.07 10.47
C SER A 258 24.65 -14.44 9.11
N GLY A 259 25.63 -14.24 8.22
CA GLY A 259 25.43 -13.72 6.85
C GLY A 259 25.36 -12.19 6.73
N SER A 260 24.67 -11.50 7.64
CA SER A 260 24.43 -10.04 7.60
C SER A 260 25.68 -9.21 7.85
N TYR A 261 26.55 -9.64 8.77
CA TYR A 261 27.79 -8.92 9.06
C TYR A 261 28.92 -9.37 8.14
N LYS A 262 29.79 -8.42 7.80
CA LYS A 262 31.06 -8.66 7.12
C LYS A 262 32.21 -8.35 8.06
N VAL A 263 33.22 -9.21 8.08
CA VAL A 263 34.40 -9.07 8.94
C VAL A 263 35.60 -8.78 8.06
N LEU A 264 36.26 -7.65 8.27
CA LEU A 264 37.52 -7.33 7.63
C LEU A 264 38.65 -7.98 8.44
N VAL A 265 39.43 -8.84 7.81
CA VAL A 265 40.53 -9.57 8.44
C VAL A 265 41.84 -9.38 7.69
N LEU A 266 42.93 -9.53 8.43
CA LEU A 266 44.26 -9.55 7.86
C LEU A 266 44.52 -10.89 7.14
N ALA A 267 44.73 -10.85 5.83
CA ALA A 267 45.02 -12.02 5.00
C ALA A 267 46.52 -12.33 4.91
N LYS A 268 47.38 -11.31 5.03
CA LYS A 268 48.85 -11.41 4.99
C LYS A 268 49.48 -10.51 6.05
N ALA A 269 50.71 -10.80 6.46
CA ALA A 269 51.45 -9.91 7.35
C ALA A 269 51.48 -8.48 6.79
N LEU A 270 51.47 -7.51 7.70
CA LEU A 270 51.69 -6.10 7.39
C LEU A 270 53.19 -5.82 7.47
N ASP A 271 53.61 -4.79 6.73
CA ASP A 271 54.96 -4.24 6.75
C ASP A 271 54.78 -2.73 6.59
N ARG A 272 55.07 -1.98 7.66
CA ARG A 272 54.88 -0.53 7.70
C ARG A 272 55.92 0.17 6.84
N GLU A 273 57.15 -0.34 6.78
CA GLU A 273 58.22 0.18 5.92
C GLU A 273 57.85 0.04 4.43
N GLU A 274 57.07 -0.99 4.06
CA GLU A 274 56.47 -1.11 2.73
C GLU A 274 55.27 -0.16 2.55
N ALA A 275 54.32 -0.15 3.49
CA ALA A 275 53.12 0.67 3.43
C ALA A 275 52.58 1.08 4.81
N ALA A 276 52.74 2.35 5.17
CA ALA A 276 52.22 2.90 6.43
C ALA A 276 50.67 2.89 6.56
N PHE A 277 49.94 2.74 5.45
CA PHE A 277 48.49 2.58 5.47
C PHE A 277 47.96 1.88 4.22
N HIS A 278 46.79 1.26 4.35
CA HIS A 278 46.02 0.68 3.25
C HIS A 278 44.66 1.37 3.12
N GLU A 279 44.32 1.82 1.90
CA GLU A 279 42.99 2.32 1.57
C GLU A 279 42.22 1.26 0.78
N LEU A 280 41.06 0.90 1.31
CA LEU A 280 40.19 -0.12 0.76
C LEU A 280 38.85 0.50 0.38
N VAL A 281 38.21 -0.05 -0.64
CA VAL A 281 36.84 0.30 -1.02
C VAL A 281 35.99 -0.97 -0.97
N LEU A 282 35.09 -1.05 -0.01
CA LEU A 282 34.06 -2.08 0.02
C LEU A 282 32.89 -1.64 -0.84
N ARG A 283 32.53 -2.46 -1.83
CA ARG A 283 31.36 -2.28 -2.68
C ARG A 283 30.31 -3.31 -2.31
N ALA A 284 29.08 -2.87 -2.07
CA ALA A 284 27.90 -3.70 -1.90
C ALA A 284 26.98 -3.50 -3.11
N MET A 285 26.35 -4.57 -3.59
CA MET A 285 25.46 -4.57 -4.74
C MET A 285 24.27 -5.49 -4.46
N ASP A 286 23.05 -4.97 -4.58
CA ASP A 286 21.83 -5.76 -4.46
C ASP A 286 21.59 -6.64 -5.70
N GLY A 287 20.57 -7.50 -5.60
CA GLY A 287 20.16 -8.43 -6.65
C GLY A 287 19.02 -7.92 -7.54
N GLY A 288 18.55 -6.68 -7.37
CA GLY A 288 17.41 -6.17 -8.11
C GLY A 288 17.74 -5.84 -9.58
N ASP A 289 16.71 -5.53 -10.37
CA ASP A 289 16.83 -5.09 -11.77
C ASP A 289 16.12 -3.74 -11.98
N PRO A 290 16.86 -2.63 -12.15
CA PRO A 290 18.32 -2.54 -12.20
C PRO A 290 18.96 -2.69 -10.81
N ALA A 291 20.16 -3.28 -10.75
CA ALA A 291 20.90 -3.41 -9.49
C ALA A 291 21.43 -2.05 -9.01
N ARG A 292 21.39 -1.80 -7.70
CA ARG A 292 21.97 -0.61 -7.07
C ARG A 292 23.21 -0.99 -6.26
N THR A 293 23.98 0.03 -5.86
CA THR A 293 25.27 -0.19 -5.20
C THR A 293 25.54 0.82 -4.09
N GLY A 294 26.02 0.31 -2.96
CA GLY A 294 26.63 1.09 -1.88
C GLY A 294 28.16 0.97 -1.89
N THR A 295 28.87 1.99 -1.42
CA THR A 295 30.33 1.92 -1.26
C THR A 295 30.79 2.54 0.06
N ALA A 296 31.79 1.92 0.69
CA ALA A 296 32.44 2.42 1.89
C ALA A 296 33.96 2.45 1.72
N ARG A 297 34.60 3.56 2.10
CA ARG A 297 36.06 3.71 2.09
C ARG A 297 36.61 3.44 3.49
N ILE A 298 37.58 2.54 3.59
CA ILE A 298 38.18 2.12 4.86
C ILE A 298 39.68 2.39 4.77
N ARG A 299 40.22 3.15 5.72
CA ARG A 299 41.66 3.41 5.81
C ARG A 299 42.24 2.73 7.05
N VAL A 300 43.07 1.72 6.83
CA VAL A 300 43.78 0.99 7.89
C VAL A 300 45.18 1.55 8.00
N THR A 301 45.53 2.12 9.15
CA THR A 301 46.87 2.61 9.45
C THR A 301 47.67 1.50 10.12
N VAL A 302 48.91 1.31 9.68
CA VAL A 302 49.82 0.32 10.26
C VAL A 302 50.60 0.98 11.41
N LEU A 303 50.66 0.32 12.56
CA LEU A 303 51.41 0.76 13.73
C LEU A 303 52.78 0.09 13.72
N ASP A 304 53.81 0.92 13.83
CA ASP A 304 55.23 0.56 13.91
C ASP A 304 55.55 -0.34 15.11
N VAL A 305 56.35 -1.38 14.85
CA VAL A 305 56.94 -2.30 15.80
C VAL A 305 58.45 -2.27 15.58
N ASN A 306 59.24 -2.32 16.65
CA ASN A 306 60.69 -2.33 16.52
C ASN A 306 61.19 -3.69 16.02
N ASP A 307 61.24 -3.87 14.71
CA ASP A 307 61.71 -5.09 14.05
C ASP A 307 62.86 -4.87 13.07
N ASN A 308 63.24 -3.61 12.81
CA ASN A 308 64.48 -3.26 12.12
C ASN A 308 65.58 -2.90 13.13
N ALA A 309 66.80 -3.37 12.86
CA ALA A 309 67.97 -3.01 13.65
C ALA A 309 68.75 -1.87 12.97
N PRO A 310 69.45 -0.99 13.72
CA PRO A 310 70.27 0.05 13.12
C PRO A 310 71.36 -0.54 12.22
N VAL A 311 71.43 -0.08 10.97
CA VAL A 311 72.43 -0.52 9.99
C VAL A 311 73.43 0.60 9.72
N PHE A 312 74.73 0.30 9.89
CA PHE A 312 75.81 1.23 9.53
C PHE A 312 75.91 1.41 8.01
N SER A 313 76.34 2.60 7.58
CA SER A 313 76.52 2.93 6.16
C SER A 313 77.61 2.11 5.46
N GLN A 314 78.53 1.50 6.22
CA GLN A 314 79.59 0.62 5.71
C GLN A 314 79.78 -0.59 6.63
N ALA A 315 80.16 -1.72 6.04
CA ALA A 315 80.48 -2.95 6.79
C ALA A 315 81.81 -2.84 7.56
N GLU A 316 82.75 -2.04 7.05
CA GLU A 316 84.04 -1.78 7.68
C GLU A 316 84.48 -0.34 7.39
N TYR A 317 85.01 0.33 8.41
CA TYR A 317 85.56 1.68 8.30
C TYR A 317 87.07 1.64 8.46
N THR A 318 87.81 1.90 7.37
CA THR A 318 89.28 2.03 7.42
C THR A 318 89.66 3.50 7.41
N VAL A 319 90.43 3.92 8.42
CA VAL A 319 90.89 5.31 8.57
C VAL A 319 92.41 5.33 8.54
N ARG A 320 93.00 6.22 7.71
CA ARG A 320 94.44 6.47 7.72
C ARG A 320 94.71 7.76 8.47
N VAL A 321 95.52 7.68 9.52
CA VAL A 321 95.80 8.80 10.42
C VAL A 321 97.26 9.25 10.24
N PRO A 322 97.52 10.52 9.92
CA PRO A 322 98.88 11.08 9.91
C PRO A 322 99.53 11.02 11.29
N GLU A 323 100.83 10.78 11.35
CA GLU A 323 101.57 10.67 12.62
C GLU A 323 101.63 11.99 13.41
N ASP A 324 101.38 13.13 12.75
CA ASP A 324 101.35 14.48 13.32
C ASP A 324 99.94 14.98 13.66
N ALA A 325 98.92 14.10 13.64
CA ALA A 325 97.55 14.44 13.96
C ALA A 325 97.42 15.02 15.39
N SER A 326 96.74 16.17 15.51
CA SER A 326 96.53 16.85 16.79
C SER A 326 95.53 16.13 17.68
N VAL A 327 95.71 16.26 18.99
CA VAL A 327 94.77 15.74 20.00
C VAL A 327 93.41 16.43 19.83
N GLY A 328 92.35 15.60 19.76
CA GLY A 328 90.98 16.07 19.53
C GLY A 328 90.57 16.15 18.06
N SER A 329 91.42 15.73 17.12
CA SER A 329 91.04 15.59 15.71
C SER A 329 89.97 14.51 15.51
N VAL A 330 88.94 14.82 14.71
CA VAL A 330 87.92 13.85 14.31
C VAL A 330 88.53 12.95 13.24
N LEU A 331 88.67 11.66 13.55
CA LEU A 331 89.29 10.69 12.65
C LEU A 331 88.27 10.12 11.65
N VAL A 332 87.06 9.85 12.12
CA VAL A 332 85.97 9.30 11.31
C VAL A 332 84.63 9.72 11.89
N THR A 333 83.67 9.94 11.01
CA THR A 333 82.26 10.08 11.36
C THR A 333 81.55 8.86 10.80
N VAL A 334 81.00 8.03 11.68
CA VAL A 334 80.18 6.89 11.28
C VAL A 334 78.71 7.28 11.33
N THR A 335 77.92 6.67 10.45
CA THR A 335 76.48 6.88 10.39
C THR A 335 75.78 5.52 10.33
N ALA A 336 74.74 5.35 11.12
CA ALA A 336 73.80 4.25 11.03
C ALA A 336 72.37 4.81 10.89
N THR A 337 71.54 4.04 10.20
CA THR A 337 70.13 4.35 9.96
C THR A 337 69.29 3.15 10.39
N ASP A 338 68.12 3.45 10.94
CA ASP A 338 67.12 2.47 11.33
C ASP A 338 65.82 2.82 10.59
N ALA A 339 65.10 1.81 10.11
CA ALA A 339 63.94 1.98 9.24
C ALA A 339 62.64 2.26 10.01
N ASP A 340 62.61 1.89 11.30
CA ASP A 340 61.45 2.05 12.17
C ASP A 340 61.07 3.53 12.41
N GLU A 341 59.84 3.76 12.87
CA GLU A 341 59.32 5.10 13.14
C GLU A 341 59.74 5.66 14.51
N GLY A 342 59.84 6.98 14.58
CA GLY A 342 59.91 7.72 15.85
C GLY A 342 61.11 7.35 16.71
N LEU A 343 60.85 6.81 17.91
CA LEU A 343 61.90 6.46 18.87
C LEU A 343 62.62 5.17 18.50
N TYR A 344 61.97 4.26 17.78
CA TYR A 344 62.59 3.01 17.36
C TYR A 344 63.61 3.25 16.25
N GLY A 345 63.32 4.21 15.35
CA GLY A 345 64.28 4.70 14.37
C GLY A 345 65.46 5.54 14.92
N HIS A 346 65.50 5.84 16.23
CA HIS A 346 66.49 6.77 16.80
C HIS A 346 67.79 6.07 17.21
N VAL A 347 68.84 6.27 16.42
CA VAL A 347 70.17 5.68 16.64
C VAL A 347 70.98 6.43 17.72
N ARG A 348 71.57 5.69 18.66
CA ARG A 348 72.51 6.21 19.67
C ARG A 348 73.86 5.48 19.61
N TYR A 349 74.93 6.25 19.40
CA TYR A 349 76.31 5.76 19.35
C TYR A 349 76.93 5.73 20.76
N SER A 350 77.78 4.75 21.05
CA SER A 350 78.46 4.56 22.34
C SER A 350 79.93 4.19 22.20
#